data_AF-A0AAE0EKT0-F1
#
_entry.id   AF-A0AAE0EKT0-F1
#
_cell.length_a   1.000
_cell.length_b   1.000
_cell.length_c   1.000
_cell.angle_alpha   90.00
_cell.angle_beta   90.00
_cell.angle_gamma   90.00
#
_symmetry.space_group_name_H-M   'P 1'
#
loop_
_entity.id
_entity.type
_entity.pdbx_description
1 polymer ?
#
loop_
_entity_poly.entity_id
_entity_poly.type
_entity_poly.pdbx_seq_one_letter_code
_entity_poly.pdbx_strand_id
1 'polypeptide(L)'
;MARKGHFVVYLADQTQLVIPVKYLENNIIRELLKIAEDEFGLPCNGPITLPCDAVFMEYAISLQVAVYHLHISTIKSKITNNHR
;
A
#
# COMPACT_ATOMS: atom_id res chain seq x y z
N MET A 1 -13.66 -9.67 9.21
CA MET A 1 -12.71 -10.76 9.50
C MET A 1 -11.55 -10.68 8.51
N ALA A 2 -10.32 -10.49 8.99
CA ALA A 2 -9.13 -10.53 8.15
C ALA A 2 -8.88 -11.97 7.68
N ARG A 3 -8.73 -12.18 6.37
CA ARG A 3 -8.34 -13.49 5.82
C ARG A 3 -6.83 -13.66 6.03
N LYS A 4 -6.36 -14.89 6.26
CA LYS A 4 -4.92 -15.19 6.37
C LYS A 4 -4.16 -14.52 5.21
N GLY A 5 -3.07 -13.82 5.53
CA GLY A 5 -2.32 -13.02 4.56
C GLY A 5 -2.86 -11.60 4.31
N HIS A 6 -3.75 -11.10 5.16
CA HIS A 6 -4.21 -9.70 5.17
C HIS A 6 -4.12 -9.13 6.59
N PHE A 7 -3.91 -7.83 6.69
CA PHE A 7 -3.99 -7.07 7.93
C PHE A 7 -5.01 -5.94 7.80
N VAL A 8 -5.50 -5.46 8.94
CA VAL A 8 -6.51 -4.41 9.01
C VAL A 8 -5.82 -3.15 9.49
N VAL A 9 -6.07 -2.05 8.77
CA VAL A 9 -5.69 -0.70 9.20
C VAL A 9 -6.93 0.16 9.38
N TYR A 10 -6.85 1.10 10.32
CA TYR A 10 -7.76 2.23 10.42
C TYR A 10 -7.08 3.47 9.85
N LEU A 11 -7.88 4.28 9.18
CA LEU A 11 -7.46 5.56 8.63
C LEU A 11 -7.89 6.68 9.59
N ALA A 12 -7.37 7.89 9.37
CA ALA A 12 -7.68 9.06 10.19
C ALA A 12 -9.19 9.41 10.18
N ASP A 13 -9.89 9.07 9.10
CA ASP A 13 -11.34 9.21 8.94
C ASP A 13 -12.14 8.03 9.50
N GLN A 14 -11.49 7.15 10.27
CA GLN A 14 -12.04 5.91 10.83
C GLN A 14 -12.44 4.85 9.77
N THR A 15 -12.07 5.06 8.51
CA THR A 15 -12.27 4.05 7.46
C THR A 15 -11.41 2.83 7.77
N GLN A 16 -12.02 1.65 7.69
CA GLN A 16 -11.32 0.38 7.87
C GLN A 16 -10.89 -0.16 6.50
N LEU A 17 -9.59 -0.45 6.35
CA LEU A 17 -9.04 -0.99 5.11
C LEU A 17 -8.35 -2.33 5.35
N VAL A 18 -8.67 -3.32 4.52
CA VAL A 18 -8.06 -4.65 4.57
C VAL A 18 -6.95 -4.72 3.53
N ILE A 19 -5.71 -4.70 4.00
CA ILE A 19 -4.53 -4.67 3.15
C ILE A 19 -3.92 -6.07 3.08
N PRO A 20 -3.69 -6.63 1.88
CA PRO A 20 -2.93 -7.87 1.75
C PRO A 20 -1.48 -7.68 2.23
N VAL A 21 -0.91 -8.66 2.93
CA VAL A 21 0.43 -8.59 3.53
C VAL A 21 1.53 -8.30 2.48
N LYS A 22 1.33 -8.67 1.21
CA LYS A 22 2.24 -8.31 0.10
C LYS A 22 2.48 -6.79 -0.05
N TYR A 23 1.56 -5.96 0.41
CA TYR A 23 1.73 -4.50 0.39
C TYR A 23 2.74 -4.01 1.42
N LEU A 24 3.18 -4.83 2.38
CA LEU A 24 4.30 -4.49 3.27
C LEU A 24 5.63 -4.37 2.51
N GLU A 25 5.73 -4.92 1.30
CA GLU A 25 6.90 -4.72 0.43
C GLU A 25 6.86 -3.37 -0.30
N ASN A 26 5.71 -2.68 -0.30
CA ASN A 26 5.57 -1.37 -0.92
C ASN A 26 6.21 -0.30 -0.01
N ASN A 27 7.19 0.42 -0.55
CA ASN A 27 7.87 1.52 0.15
C ASN A 27 6.91 2.57 0.71
N ILE A 28 5.83 2.90 0.01
CA ILE A 28 4.82 3.87 0.48
C ILE A 28 4.15 3.36 1.75
N ILE A 29 3.74 2.08 1.77
CA ILE A 29 3.10 1.46 2.93
C ILE A 29 4.07 1.35 4.10
N ARG A 30 5.33 0.99 3.84
CA ARG A 30 6.36 0.94 4.90
C ARG A 30 6.60 2.31 5.52
N GLU A 31 6.64 3.37 4.72
CA GLU A 31 6.84 4.72 5.24
C GLU A 31 5.64 5.19 6.05
N LEU A 32 4.41 4.93 5.58
CA LEU A 32 3.20 5.22 6.33
C LEU A 32 3.16 4.49 7.68
N LEU A 33 3.62 3.24 7.73
CA LEU A 33 3.71 2.47 8.97
C LEU A 33 4.74 3.04 9.95
N LYS A 34 5.87 3.56 9.47
CA LYS A 34 6.86 4.23 10.34
C LYS A 34 6.32 5.54 10.90
N ILE A 35 5.64 6.34 10.07
CA ILE A 35 5.02 7.59 10.54
C ILE A 35 3.93 7.26 11.56
N ALA A 36 3.12 6.23 11.31
CA ALA A 36 2.14 5.74 12.28
C ALA A 36 2.78 5.31 13.62
N GLU A 37 3.92 4.62 13.57
CA GLU A 37 4.68 4.23 14.76
C GLU A 37 5.23 5.46 15.51
N ASP A 38 5.74 6.46 14.79
CA ASP A 38 6.27 7.71 15.39
C ASP A 38 5.16 8.55 16.03
N GLU A 39 3.99 8.65 15.38
CA GLU A 39 2.86 9.45 15.88
C GLU A 39 2.03 8.74 16.97
N PHE A 40 1.77 7.45 16.81
CA PHE A 40 0.83 6.71 17.67
C PHE A 40 1.50 5.65 18.54
N GLY A 41 2.78 5.35 18.32
CA GLY A 41 3.48 4.24 18.95
C GLY A 41 3.09 2.88 18.35
N LEU A 42 3.77 1.83 18.83
CA LEU A 42 3.46 0.45 18.43
C LEU A 42 2.13 -0.01 19.07
N PRO A 43 1.16 -0.50 18.26
CA PRO A 43 -0.07 -1.04 18.81
C PRO A 43 0.22 -2.34 19.57
N CYS A 44 -0.10 -2.38 20.86
CA CYS A 44 0.12 -3.57 21.70
C CYS A 44 -0.88 -4.70 21.42
N ASN A 45 -2.16 -4.37 21.20
CA ASN A 45 -3.24 -5.33 20.92
C ASN A 45 -4.34 -4.74 20.02
N GLY A 46 -4.04 -3.62 19.37
CA GLY A 46 -4.99 -2.84 18.57
C GLY A 46 -4.71 -2.94 17.07
N PRO A 47 -5.66 -2.54 16.23
CA PRO A 47 -5.40 -2.37 14.81
C PRO A 47 -4.40 -1.21 14.60
N ILE A 48 -3.67 -1.26 13.49
CA ILE A 48 -2.75 -0.18 13.13
C ILE A 48 -3.56 1.00 12.62
N THR A 49 -3.35 2.19 13.16
CA THR A 49 -3.93 3.43 12.65
C THR A 49 -2.91 4.15 11.79
N LEU A 50 -3.28 4.47 10.55
CA LEU A 50 -2.44 5.25 9.64
C LEU A 50 -2.83 6.73 9.70
N PRO A 51 -1.85 7.65 9.63
CA PRO A 51 -2.07 9.09 9.61
C PRO A 51 -2.48 9.59 8.22
N CYS A 52 -3.44 8.94 7.59
CA CYS A 52 -3.96 9.30 6.28
C CYS A 52 -5.45 8.94 6.16
N ASP A 53 -6.15 9.58 5.23
CA ASP A 53 -7.57 9.31 4.95
C ASP A 53 -7.76 8.30 3.81
N ALA A 54 -9.01 7.90 3.56
CA ALA A 54 -9.34 6.97 2.49
C ALA A 54 -8.92 7.49 1.10
N VAL A 55 -9.07 8.80 0.86
CA VAL A 55 -8.74 9.44 -0.43
C VAL A 55 -7.26 9.31 -0.74
N PHE A 56 -6.40 9.57 0.25
CA PHE A 56 -4.97 9.41 0.13
C PHE A 56 -4.59 7.93 -0.12
N MET A 57 -5.22 7.00 0.59
CA MET A 57 -4.97 5.57 0.40
C MET A 57 -5.40 5.09 -1.00
N GLU A 58 -6.55 5.52 -1.49
CA GLU A 58 -7.00 5.25 -2.86
C GLU A 58 -6.01 5.81 -3.90
N TYR A 59 -5.52 7.02 -3.68
CA TYR A 59 -4.51 7.64 -4.54
C TYR A 59 -3.19 6.85 -4.52
N ALA A 60 -2.69 6.48 -3.34
CA ALA A 60 -1.46 5.71 -3.20
C ALA A 60 -1.54 4.33 -3.88
N ILE A 61 -2.67 3.65 -3.74
CA ILE A 61 -2.94 2.36 -4.41
C ILE A 61 -3.02 2.56 -5.93
N SER A 62 -3.70 3.63 -6.38
CA SER A 62 -3.85 3.95 -7.81
C SER A 62 -2.52 4.28 -8.48
N LEU A 63 -1.66 5.05 -7.80
CA LEU A 63 -0.30 5.33 -8.27
C LEU A 63 0.51 4.05 -8.42
N GLN A 64 0.41 3.13 -7.45
CA GLN A 64 1.11 1.85 -7.53
C GLN A 64 0.68 1.05 -8.77
N VAL A 65 -0.63 0.97 -9.03
CA VAL A 65 -1.18 0.26 -10.21
C VAL A 65 -0.73 0.95 -11.51
N ALA A 66 -0.73 2.28 -11.56
CA ALA A 66 -0.27 3.03 -12.73
C ALA A 66 1.22 2.82 -13.01
N VAL A 67 2.07 2.82 -11.98
CA VAL A 67 3.50 2.55 -12.10
C VAL A 67 3.74 1.12 -12.57
N TYR A 68 3.05 0.12 -12.01
CA TYR A 68 3.14 -1.26 -12.51
C TYR A 68 2.70 -1.37 -13.97
N HIS A 69 1.58 -0.72 -14.34
CA HIS A 69 1.09 -0.73 -15.71
C HIS A 69 2.10 -0.10 -16.69
N LEU A 70 2.68 1.05 -16.32
CA LEU A 70 3.73 1.71 -17.11
C LEU A 70 5.01 0.87 -17.20
N HIS A 71 5.41 0.23 -16.10
CA HIS A 71 6.60 -0.60 -16.07
C HIS A 71 6.42 -1.84 -16.95
N ILE A 72 5.25 -2.49 -16.91
CA ILE A 72 4.91 -3.63 -17.77
C ILE A 72 4.87 -3.22 -19.25
N SER A 73 4.24 -2.10 -19.59
CA SER A 73 4.17 -1.64 -20.98
C SER A 73 5.56 -1.30 -21.54
N THR A 74 6.43 -0.72 -20.71
CA THR A 74 7.83 -0.42 -21.05
C THR A 74 8.65 -1.69 -21.25
N ILE A 75 8.56 -2.66 -20.33
CA ILE A 75 9.26 -3.95 -20.46
C ILE A 75 8.78 -4.68 -21.72
N LYS A 76 7.46 -4.75 -21.95
CA LYS A 76 6.90 -5.42 -23.13
C LYS A 76 7.36 -4.76 -24.43
N SER A 77 7.43 -3.43 -24.48
CA SER A 77 7.96 -2.68 -25.62
C SER A 77 9.45 -2.97 -25.87
N LYS A 78 10.27 -3.02 -24.81
CA LYS A 78 11.70 -3.38 -24.92
C LYS A 78 11.90 -4.81 -25.42
N ILE A 79 11.13 -5.78 -24.93
CA ILE A 79 11.19 -7.17 -25.40
C ILE A 79 10.76 -7.26 -26.86
N THR A 80 9.66 -6.59 -27.24
CA THR A 80 9.11 -6.63 -28.60
C THR A 80 10.05 -5.95 -29.61
N ASN A 81 10.71 -4.85 -29.23
CA ASN A 81 11.67 -4.15 -30.09
C ASN A 81 13.05 -4.83 -30.15
N ASN A 82 13.45 -5.60 -29.14
CA ASN A 82 14.73 -6.33 -29.15
C ASN A 82 14.70 -7.59 -30.04
N HIS A 83 13.52 -7.97 -30.56
CA HIS A 83 13.36 -9.11 -31.45
C HIS A 83 13.19 -8.71 -32.93
N ARG A 84 13.50 -7.45 -33.28
CA ARG A 84 13.47 -6.91 -34.64
C ARG A 84 14.84 -6.52 -35.13
#